data_AF-A0A821RFJ7-F1
#
_entry.id   AF-A0A821RFJ7-F1
#
_cell.length_a   1.000
_cell.length_b   1.000
_cell.length_c   1.000
_cell.angle_alpha   90.00
_cell.angle_beta   90.00
_cell.angle_gamma   90.00
#
_symmetry.space_group_name_H-M   'P 1'
#
loop_
_entity.id
_entity.type
_entity.pdbx_description
1 polymer ?
#
loop_
_entity_poly.entity_id
_entity_poly.type
_entity_poly.pdbx_seq_one_letter_code
_entity_poly.pdbx_strand_id
1 'polypeptide(L)'
;MHDSEQYIEAMGHDNFQKPNVYNKFLPFHDAVHQQSLQSFKEICENISRIIQLRELRPGFPLWSSKLQQFISLYGLCFTKSDHLKFIHLYLSVLSVPDLNYSNAKTCFDILDELLNKSRLIQRDDLIVDWRILYTWVKLILFNNDENYSLLALPNDVEKSLLYCVRSCRPYFSATATQEILDEFRPWLCPFDSAFSDAMCYLDLFLPVHLPPKLHDQGFKLWLPEFLSIWETVCNNPDWEQNMINIFSFVAWCNIGYIDWEPWMPKIFTRILKSFSLPVANVHVSSRVQNYSISITATWIVAMMGNGSSCLQYLTDLFTAIKSFYHPSNTGEFQQDLVSFLSKLSQAFVDRLHLERKADSVWHFNPPEHYRLTENDITNFVNCVKECVFISIFNKAHLEEAAKACQFLSMLRPELIVPPLVDLLFSSVNSMTEPHRFTSLVTCLADMARQIVRQTPDFSQGQTYVLPLLMAVLPGIDSNDFKKTAVTFQFLNAILMLVTCVDCSSAIHTRNDLTEVQKSFLFNSNKFISNTIIF
;
A
#
# COMPACT_ATOMS: atom_id res chain seq x y z
N MET A 1 17.15 -43.88 -2.75
CA MET A 1 15.95 -44.17 -3.56
C MET A 1 14.76 -44.57 -2.69
N HIS A 2 14.92 -45.45 -1.69
CA HIS A 2 13.81 -45.82 -0.79
C HIS A 2 13.41 -44.71 0.22
N ASP A 3 14.36 -43.96 0.78
CA ASP A 3 14.06 -42.83 1.68
C ASP A 3 13.46 -41.60 0.96
N SER A 4 13.60 -41.54 -0.36
CA SER A 4 13.17 -40.40 -1.19
C SER A 4 11.74 -40.54 -1.73
N GLU A 5 11.19 -41.75 -1.78
CA GLU A 5 9.78 -41.99 -2.15
C GLU A 5 8.85 -41.75 -0.96
N GLN A 6 9.28 -42.10 0.26
CA GLN A 6 8.55 -41.77 1.50
C GLN A 6 8.43 -40.26 1.75
N TYR A 7 9.37 -39.45 1.25
CA TYR A 7 9.32 -37.98 1.38
C TYR A 7 8.24 -37.34 0.48
N ILE A 8 7.90 -37.97 -0.64
CA ILE A 8 6.91 -37.49 -1.61
C ILE A 8 5.49 -37.90 -1.20
N GLU A 9 5.31 -39.09 -0.62
CA GLU A 9 4.01 -39.54 -0.07
C GLU A 9 3.64 -38.83 1.25
N ALA A 10 4.61 -38.32 2.01
CA ALA A 10 4.37 -37.61 3.27
C ALA A 10 4.00 -36.12 3.10
N MET A 11 4.21 -35.52 1.92
CA MET A 11 3.86 -34.12 1.65
C MET A 11 2.41 -33.99 1.16
N GLY A 12 1.47 -34.16 2.09
CA GLY A 12 0.10 -33.66 1.88
C GLY A 12 0.12 -32.15 1.62
N HIS A 13 -0.88 -31.66 0.87
CA HIS A 13 -1.07 -30.23 0.59
C HIS A 13 -1.04 -29.31 1.84
N ASP A 14 -1.23 -29.88 3.03
CA ASP A 14 -1.39 -29.18 4.30
C ASP A 14 -0.09 -28.57 4.87
N ASN A 15 1.08 -28.93 4.34
CA ASN A 15 2.37 -28.45 4.87
C ASN A 15 3.01 -27.30 4.06
N PHE A 16 2.43 -26.87 2.94
CA PHE A 16 2.96 -25.76 2.13
C PHE A 16 2.48 -24.41 2.64
N GLN A 17 3.37 -23.41 2.65
CA GLN A 17 3.06 -22.11 3.26
C GLN A 17 2.06 -21.27 2.44
N LYS A 18 2.30 -21.08 1.15
CA LYS A 18 1.44 -20.22 0.30
C LYS A 18 1.50 -20.64 -1.16
N PRO A 19 0.90 -21.79 -1.53
CA PRO A 19 0.78 -22.19 -2.92
C PRO A 19 -0.06 -21.18 -3.72
N ASN A 20 0.17 -21.10 -5.03
CA ASN A 20 -0.63 -20.31 -5.93
C ASN A 20 -2.06 -20.89 -6.00
N VAL A 21 -3.03 -20.10 -5.54
CA VAL A 21 -4.44 -20.52 -5.43
C VAL A 21 -5.03 -20.86 -6.81
N TYR A 22 -4.58 -20.18 -7.86
CA TYR A 22 -5.12 -20.35 -9.21
C TYR A 22 -4.78 -21.72 -9.84
N ASN A 23 -3.70 -22.35 -9.39
CA ASN A 23 -3.27 -23.64 -9.94
C ASN A 23 -4.30 -24.75 -9.68
N LYS A 24 -5.12 -24.63 -8.64
CA LYS A 24 -6.20 -25.58 -8.31
C LYS A 24 -7.37 -25.52 -9.30
N PHE A 25 -7.52 -24.43 -10.03
CA PHE A 25 -8.62 -24.24 -11.00
C PHE A 25 -8.22 -24.63 -12.43
N LEU A 26 -6.99 -25.11 -12.64
CA LEU A 26 -6.55 -25.58 -13.95
C LEU A 26 -7.14 -26.96 -14.26
N PRO A 27 -7.53 -27.24 -15.52
CA PRO A 27 -8.06 -28.56 -15.91
C PRO A 27 -7.11 -29.73 -15.62
N PHE A 28 -5.80 -29.46 -15.52
CA PHE A 28 -4.73 -30.41 -15.30
C PHE A 28 -3.98 -30.15 -13.98
N HIS A 29 -4.69 -29.67 -12.95
CA HIS A 29 -4.10 -29.29 -11.65
C HIS A 29 -3.26 -30.40 -10.99
N ASP A 30 -3.65 -31.68 -11.12
CA ASP A 30 -2.89 -32.82 -10.59
C ASP A 30 -1.49 -32.92 -11.22
N ALA A 31 -1.40 -32.74 -12.54
CA ALA A 31 -0.12 -32.74 -13.26
C ALA A 31 0.75 -31.53 -12.87
N VAL A 32 0.12 -30.35 -12.69
CA VAL A 32 0.80 -29.13 -12.20
C VAL A 32 1.39 -29.36 -10.81
N HIS A 33 0.64 -30.04 -9.93
CA HIS A 33 1.11 -30.37 -8.59
C HIS A 33 2.32 -31.32 -8.64
N GLN A 34 2.25 -32.41 -9.40
CA GLN A 34 3.36 -33.34 -9.57
C GLN A 34 4.61 -32.66 -10.16
N GLN A 35 4.42 -31.82 -11.18
CA GLN A 35 5.50 -31.04 -11.79
C GLN A 35 6.14 -30.10 -10.76
N SER A 36 5.34 -29.44 -9.92
CA SER A 36 5.88 -28.54 -8.88
C SER A 36 6.80 -29.27 -7.90
N LEU A 37 6.44 -30.48 -7.47
CA LEU A 37 7.27 -31.28 -6.56
C LEU A 37 8.60 -31.68 -7.23
N GLN A 38 8.55 -32.09 -8.50
CA GLN A 38 9.73 -32.47 -9.27
C GLN A 38 10.66 -31.27 -9.51
N SER A 39 10.11 -30.14 -9.97
CA SER A 39 10.87 -28.92 -10.21
C SER A 39 11.49 -28.38 -8.92
N PHE A 40 10.76 -28.41 -7.80
CA PHE A 40 11.31 -27.98 -6.51
C PHE A 40 12.49 -28.84 -6.07
N LYS A 41 12.37 -30.16 -6.22
CA LYS A 41 13.46 -31.10 -5.91
C LYS A 41 14.70 -30.82 -6.78
N GLU A 42 14.50 -30.65 -8.09
CA GLU A 42 15.58 -30.33 -9.03
C GLU A 42 16.28 -29.01 -8.65
N ILE A 43 15.52 -27.98 -8.28
CA ILE A 43 16.07 -26.70 -7.82
C ILE A 43 16.92 -26.90 -6.56
N CYS A 44 16.42 -27.62 -5.55
CA CYS A 44 17.15 -27.87 -4.31
C CYS A 44 18.46 -28.63 -4.56
N GLU A 45 18.41 -29.70 -5.36
CA GLU A 45 19.59 -30.51 -5.69
C GLU A 45 20.65 -29.67 -6.41
N ASN A 46 20.25 -28.92 -7.42
CA ASN A 46 21.22 -28.15 -8.20
C ASN A 46 21.75 -26.91 -7.47
N ILE A 47 20.92 -26.20 -6.71
CA ILE A 47 21.39 -25.08 -5.87
C ILE A 47 22.37 -25.57 -4.80
N SER A 48 22.12 -26.72 -4.19
CA SER A 48 23.07 -27.30 -3.22
C SER A 48 24.40 -27.68 -3.89
N ARG A 49 24.33 -28.30 -5.07
CA ARG A 49 25.50 -28.73 -5.85
C ARG A 49 26.38 -27.57 -6.29
N ILE A 50 25.80 -26.52 -6.87
CA ILE A 50 26.58 -25.36 -7.36
C ILE A 50 27.29 -24.64 -6.20
N ILE A 51 26.66 -24.58 -5.02
CA ILE A 51 27.26 -23.94 -3.84
C ILE A 51 28.40 -24.80 -3.29
N GLN A 52 28.22 -26.12 -3.21
CA GLN A 52 29.29 -27.05 -2.83
C GLN A 52 30.49 -26.99 -3.78
N LEU A 53 30.23 -26.87 -5.10
CA LEU A 53 31.26 -26.74 -6.12
C LEU A 53 31.83 -25.32 -6.23
N ARG A 54 31.31 -24.35 -5.46
CA ARG A 54 31.64 -22.91 -5.55
C ARG A 54 31.46 -22.34 -6.96
N GLU A 55 30.53 -22.91 -7.73
CA GLU A 55 30.21 -22.48 -9.09
C GLU A 55 29.27 -21.27 -9.07
N LEU A 56 29.82 -20.10 -8.72
CA LEU A 56 29.06 -18.85 -8.66
C LEU A 56 28.72 -18.28 -10.04
N ARG A 57 29.36 -18.77 -11.12
CA ARG A 57 29.00 -18.50 -12.51
C ARG A 57 29.32 -19.73 -13.40
N PRO A 58 28.43 -20.10 -14.33
CA PRO A 58 27.09 -19.57 -14.58
C PRO A 58 25.99 -20.17 -13.69
N GLY A 59 26.28 -21.22 -12.92
CA GLY A 59 25.30 -22.01 -12.17
C GLY A 59 24.42 -21.22 -11.20
N PHE A 60 24.99 -20.38 -10.34
CA PHE A 60 24.24 -19.67 -9.30
C PHE A 60 23.13 -18.75 -9.83
N PRO A 61 23.39 -17.82 -10.79
CA PRO A 61 22.34 -17.03 -11.40
C PRO A 61 21.25 -17.86 -12.11
N LEU A 62 21.65 -18.94 -12.80
CA LEU A 62 20.72 -19.79 -13.54
C LEU A 62 19.68 -20.45 -12.62
N TRP A 63 20.15 -21.12 -11.57
CA TRP A 63 19.25 -21.83 -10.65
C TRP A 63 18.49 -20.90 -9.72
N SER A 64 19.07 -19.74 -9.41
CA SER A 64 18.35 -18.65 -8.74
C SER A 64 17.18 -18.13 -9.59
N SER A 65 17.39 -17.94 -10.90
CA SER A 65 16.30 -17.58 -11.83
C SER A 65 15.24 -18.69 -11.93
N LYS A 66 15.64 -19.97 -11.88
CA LYS A 66 14.68 -21.09 -11.81
C LYS A 66 13.85 -21.09 -10.53
N LEU A 67 14.44 -20.73 -9.39
CA LEU A 67 13.70 -20.55 -8.14
C LEU A 67 12.68 -19.40 -8.24
N GLN A 68 13.06 -18.26 -8.80
CA GLN A 68 12.13 -17.14 -9.02
C GLN A 68 10.97 -17.54 -9.96
N GLN A 69 11.27 -18.24 -11.05
CA GLN A 69 10.25 -18.79 -11.94
C GLN A 69 9.32 -19.77 -11.21
N PHE A 70 9.88 -20.61 -10.34
CA PHE A 70 9.11 -21.53 -9.51
C PHE A 70 8.15 -20.77 -8.57
N ILE A 71 8.63 -19.75 -7.85
CA ILE A 71 7.80 -18.97 -6.92
C ILE A 71 6.71 -18.20 -7.69
N SER A 72 7.02 -17.67 -8.87
CA SER A 72 6.05 -16.98 -9.73
C SER A 72 4.93 -17.91 -10.20
N LEU A 73 5.27 -19.14 -10.65
CA LEU A 73 4.29 -20.09 -11.18
C LEU A 73 3.49 -20.80 -10.07
N TYR A 74 4.20 -21.31 -9.06
CA TYR A 74 3.65 -22.20 -8.05
C TYR A 74 3.39 -21.53 -6.70
N GLY A 75 3.91 -20.32 -6.47
CA GLY A 75 3.93 -19.71 -5.14
C GLY A 75 4.97 -20.38 -4.24
N LEU A 76 4.80 -20.23 -2.93
CA LEU A 76 5.67 -20.87 -1.93
C LEU A 76 5.17 -22.30 -1.67
N CYS A 77 5.23 -23.14 -2.71
CA CYS A 77 4.93 -24.58 -2.68
C CYS A 77 6.06 -25.39 -2.02
N PHE A 78 6.48 -24.95 -0.83
CA PHE A 78 7.48 -25.64 -0.03
C PHE A 78 7.23 -25.39 1.45
N THR A 79 7.90 -26.18 2.29
CA THR A 79 7.71 -26.14 3.75
C THR A 79 8.35 -24.88 4.34
N LYS A 80 7.89 -24.48 5.54
CA LYS A 80 8.53 -23.39 6.31
C LYS A 80 10.01 -23.66 6.58
N SER A 81 10.37 -24.92 6.84
CA SER A 81 11.76 -25.33 7.04
C SER A 81 12.59 -25.04 5.78
N ASP A 82 12.11 -25.41 4.61
CA ASP A 82 12.86 -25.19 3.36
C ASP A 82 12.92 -23.71 3.00
N HIS A 83 11.86 -22.95 3.29
CA HIS A 83 11.88 -21.50 3.18
C HIS A 83 13.02 -20.88 4.00
N LEU A 84 13.14 -21.22 5.28
CA LEU A 84 14.21 -20.72 6.14
C LEU A 84 15.59 -21.12 5.63
N LYS A 85 15.75 -22.36 5.13
CA LYS A 85 17.01 -22.80 4.52
C LYS A 85 17.40 -21.92 3.32
N PHE A 86 16.46 -21.59 2.43
CA PHE A 86 16.76 -20.67 1.33
C PHE A 86 17.16 -19.28 1.82
N ILE A 87 16.45 -18.72 2.79
CA ILE A 87 16.80 -17.40 3.36
C ILE A 87 18.24 -17.42 3.91
N HIS A 88 18.56 -18.40 4.76
CA HIS A 88 19.91 -18.53 5.31
C HIS A 88 20.98 -18.77 4.24
N LEU A 89 20.66 -19.55 3.21
CA LEU A 89 21.55 -19.81 2.08
C LEU A 89 21.90 -18.51 1.35
N TYR A 90 20.91 -17.72 0.94
CA TYR A 90 21.14 -16.47 0.20
C TYR A 90 21.82 -15.41 1.07
N LEU A 91 21.52 -15.33 2.37
CA LEU A 91 22.26 -14.48 3.31
C LEU A 91 23.73 -14.92 3.44
N SER A 92 24.00 -16.22 3.48
CA SER A 92 25.37 -16.75 3.54
C SER A 92 26.17 -16.45 2.27
N VAL A 93 25.52 -16.50 1.09
CA VAL A 93 26.16 -16.12 -0.18
C VAL A 93 26.52 -14.64 -0.18
N LEU A 94 25.65 -13.76 0.35
CA LEU A 94 25.95 -12.33 0.50
C LEU A 94 27.12 -12.03 1.44
N SER A 95 27.45 -12.96 2.35
CA SER A 95 28.62 -12.83 3.24
C SER A 95 29.93 -13.34 2.61
N VAL A 96 29.90 -13.87 1.38
CA VAL A 96 31.11 -14.32 0.68
C VAL A 96 31.96 -13.10 0.29
N PRO A 97 33.25 -13.05 0.68
CA PRO A 97 34.16 -11.98 0.25
C PRO A 97 34.27 -11.90 -1.27
N ASP A 98 34.38 -10.68 -1.80
CA ASP A 98 34.55 -10.40 -3.24
C ASP A 98 33.44 -10.98 -4.14
N LEU A 99 32.22 -11.16 -3.59
CA LEU A 99 31.05 -11.51 -4.40
C LEU A 99 30.81 -10.41 -5.44
N ASN A 100 30.60 -10.82 -6.70
CA ASN A 100 30.30 -9.85 -7.74
C ASN A 100 28.90 -9.22 -7.56
N TYR A 101 28.76 -7.94 -7.94
CA TYR A 101 27.50 -7.19 -7.80
C TYR A 101 26.29 -7.84 -8.48
N SER A 102 26.49 -8.56 -9.59
CA SER A 102 25.39 -9.26 -10.27
C SER A 102 24.82 -10.39 -9.42
N ASN A 103 25.67 -11.19 -8.77
CA ASN A 103 25.23 -12.26 -7.88
C ASN A 103 24.64 -11.69 -6.58
N ALA A 104 25.20 -10.59 -6.08
CA ALA A 104 24.64 -9.87 -4.94
C ALA A 104 23.21 -9.38 -5.25
N LYS A 105 23.00 -8.76 -6.43
CA LYS A 105 21.67 -8.36 -6.90
C LYS A 105 20.71 -9.55 -6.92
N THR A 106 21.12 -10.69 -7.48
CA THR A 106 20.29 -11.91 -7.47
C THR A 106 19.90 -12.34 -6.06
N CYS A 107 20.81 -12.23 -5.09
CA CYS A 107 20.48 -12.52 -3.69
C CYS A 107 19.48 -11.50 -3.13
N PHE A 108 19.64 -10.21 -3.41
CA PHE A 108 18.70 -9.18 -2.96
C PHE A 108 17.28 -9.42 -3.50
N ASP A 109 17.16 -9.72 -4.80
CA ASP A 109 15.88 -9.99 -5.45
C ASP A 109 15.18 -11.21 -4.82
N ILE A 110 15.92 -12.29 -4.57
CA ILE A 110 15.37 -13.52 -3.99
C ILE A 110 15.03 -13.33 -2.51
N LEU A 111 15.88 -12.68 -1.74
CA LEU A 111 15.60 -12.41 -0.32
C LEU A 111 14.38 -11.52 -0.16
N ASP A 112 14.20 -10.50 -1.03
CA ASP A 112 12.97 -9.72 -1.05
C ASP A 112 11.75 -10.59 -1.39
N GLU A 113 11.83 -11.45 -2.41
CA GLU A 113 10.72 -12.33 -2.80
C GLU A 113 10.31 -13.33 -1.69
N LEU A 114 11.30 -13.84 -0.94
CA LEU A 114 11.09 -14.77 0.18
C LEU A 114 10.54 -14.04 1.43
N LEU A 115 11.05 -12.85 1.75
CA LEU A 115 10.74 -12.16 3.01
C LEU A 115 9.63 -11.10 2.93
N ASN A 116 9.22 -10.66 1.73
CA ASN A 116 8.20 -9.61 1.56
C ASN A 116 6.82 -9.98 2.16
N LYS A 117 6.53 -11.27 2.35
CA LYS A 117 5.32 -11.78 3.00
C LYS A 117 5.60 -12.09 4.46
N SER A 118 5.82 -11.04 5.25
CA SER A 118 6.19 -11.13 6.67
C SER A 118 5.25 -11.97 7.53
N ARG A 119 3.98 -12.18 7.14
CA ARG A 119 3.06 -13.10 7.84
C ARG A 119 3.48 -14.59 7.82
N LEU A 120 4.40 -15.00 6.96
CA LEU A 120 4.77 -16.42 6.77
C LEU A 120 5.92 -16.88 7.68
N ILE A 121 6.78 -15.95 8.11
CA ILE A 121 7.94 -16.22 8.96
C ILE A 121 7.81 -15.33 10.19
N GLN A 122 7.78 -15.95 11.37
CA GLN A 122 7.75 -15.20 12.62
C GLN A 122 9.17 -14.75 12.97
N ARG A 123 9.28 -13.70 13.79
CA ARG A 123 10.56 -13.22 14.30
C ARG A 123 11.36 -14.30 15.04
N ASP A 124 10.68 -15.18 15.76
CA ASP A 124 11.32 -16.25 16.53
C ASP A 124 11.96 -17.32 15.63
N ASP A 125 11.57 -17.38 14.35
CA ASP A 125 12.11 -18.35 13.39
C ASP A 125 13.38 -17.85 12.68
N LEU A 126 13.60 -16.53 12.64
CA LEU A 126 14.63 -15.92 11.81
C LEU A 126 15.25 -14.70 12.49
N ILE A 127 16.58 -14.73 12.61
CA ILE A 127 17.40 -13.59 13.00
C ILE A 127 18.36 -13.28 11.85
N VAL A 128 18.34 -12.03 11.39
CA VAL A 128 19.21 -11.52 10.34
C VAL A 128 20.22 -10.55 10.94
N ASP A 129 21.50 -10.74 10.62
CA ASP A 129 22.54 -9.77 10.95
C ASP A 129 22.49 -8.60 9.95
N TRP A 130 22.21 -7.40 10.49
CA TRP A 130 22.10 -6.18 9.69
C TRP A 130 23.43 -5.76 9.07
N ARG A 131 24.58 -6.18 9.64
CA ARG A 131 25.92 -5.83 9.15
C ARG A 131 26.18 -6.36 7.74
N ILE A 132 25.60 -7.50 7.39
CA ILE A 132 25.69 -8.09 6.03
C ILE A 132 25.17 -7.07 5.01
N LEU A 133 23.96 -6.55 5.24
CA LEU A 133 23.31 -5.61 4.34
C LEU A 133 23.93 -4.21 4.43
N TYR A 134 24.37 -3.78 5.61
CA TYR A 134 25.08 -2.51 5.79
C TYR A 134 26.35 -2.44 4.94
N THR A 135 27.09 -3.55 4.84
CA THR A 135 28.29 -3.62 4.01
C THR A 135 27.95 -3.36 2.54
N TRP A 136 26.88 -3.98 2.03
CA TRP A 136 26.41 -3.74 0.66
C TRP A 136 25.87 -2.34 0.44
N VAL A 137 25.14 -1.77 1.39
CA VAL A 137 24.65 -0.38 1.31
C VAL A 137 25.81 0.60 1.26
N LYS A 138 26.84 0.40 2.08
CA LYS A 138 28.04 1.23 2.07
C LYS A 138 28.79 1.13 0.74
N LEU A 139 28.94 -0.08 0.20
CA LEU A 139 29.65 -0.34 -1.06
C LEU A 139 28.93 0.20 -2.30
N ILE A 140 27.59 0.23 -2.29
CA ILE A 140 26.78 0.58 -3.45
C ILE A 140 26.28 2.03 -3.38
N LEU A 141 25.77 2.50 -2.24
CA LEU A 141 25.13 3.81 -2.14
C LEU A 141 26.03 4.93 -1.63
N PHE A 142 27.07 4.61 -0.86
CA PHE A 142 27.94 5.59 -0.19
C PHE A 142 29.40 5.45 -0.61
N ASN A 143 29.64 4.95 -1.82
CA ASN A 143 30.98 4.79 -2.34
C ASN A 143 31.48 6.10 -2.94
N ASN A 144 32.40 6.76 -2.24
CA ASN A 144 33.02 8.01 -2.70
C ASN A 144 33.80 7.87 -4.03
N ASP A 145 34.16 6.65 -4.41
CA ASP A 145 34.88 6.35 -5.66
C ASP A 145 33.97 6.37 -6.90
N GLU A 146 32.64 6.48 -6.75
CA GLU A 146 31.72 6.63 -7.89
C GLU A 146 31.99 7.90 -8.70
N ASN A 147 32.50 8.96 -8.07
CA ASN A 147 32.93 10.17 -8.78
C ASN A 147 34.05 9.91 -9.80
N TYR A 148 34.69 8.74 -9.76
CA TYR A 148 35.73 8.31 -10.70
C TYR A 148 35.29 7.17 -11.66
N SER A 149 34.01 6.77 -11.65
CA SER A 149 33.40 5.84 -12.63
C SER A 149 34.19 4.55 -12.93
N LEU A 150 34.78 3.91 -11.93
CA LEU A 150 35.53 2.64 -12.10
C LEU A 150 34.69 1.38 -11.86
N LEU A 151 33.47 1.50 -11.33
CA LEU A 151 32.60 0.37 -10.99
C LEU A 151 31.38 0.30 -11.92
N ALA A 152 31.31 -0.76 -12.73
CA ALA A 152 30.12 -1.05 -13.53
C ALA A 152 29.08 -1.79 -12.68
N LEU A 153 28.17 -1.03 -12.07
CA LEU A 153 27.04 -1.57 -11.31
C LEU A 153 25.97 -2.16 -12.24
N PRO A 154 25.36 -3.31 -11.89
CA PRO A 154 24.20 -3.82 -12.62
C PRO A 154 23.01 -2.85 -12.51
N ASN A 155 22.19 -2.79 -13.57
CA ASN A 155 20.95 -2.02 -13.55
C ASN A 155 20.05 -2.44 -12.37
N ASP A 156 19.41 -1.45 -11.73
CA ASP A 156 18.49 -1.61 -10.62
C ASP A 156 19.08 -2.29 -9.35
N VAL A 157 20.41 -2.43 -9.23
CA VAL A 157 21.03 -3.06 -8.05
C VAL A 157 20.70 -2.32 -6.77
N GLU A 158 20.72 -0.98 -6.79
CA GLU A 158 20.37 -0.13 -5.66
C GLU A 158 18.94 -0.39 -5.19
N LYS A 159 17.98 -0.34 -6.12
CA LYS A 159 16.57 -0.61 -5.84
C LYS A 159 16.36 -2.00 -5.24
N SER A 160 17.04 -3.00 -5.80
CA SER A 160 16.99 -4.40 -5.32
C SER A 160 17.50 -4.51 -3.87
N LEU A 161 18.63 -3.86 -3.59
CA LEU A 161 19.21 -3.78 -2.25
C LEU A 161 18.27 -3.10 -1.25
N LEU A 162 17.69 -1.94 -1.61
CA LEU A 162 16.77 -1.21 -0.74
C LEU A 162 15.52 -2.02 -0.38
N TYR A 163 14.95 -2.78 -1.32
CA TYR A 163 13.84 -3.69 -1.02
C TYR A 163 14.27 -4.84 -0.11
N CYS A 164 15.43 -5.45 -0.39
CA CYS A 164 15.99 -6.50 0.46
C CYS A 164 16.19 -6.01 1.91
N VAL A 165 16.75 -4.81 2.11
CA VAL A 165 16.91 -4.19 3.44
C VAL A 165 15.56 -4.05 4.12
N ARG A 166 14.56 -3.48 3.44
CA ARG A 166 13.21 -3.31 3.99
C ARG A 166 12.58 -4.64 4.41
N SER A 167 12.74 -5.69 3.61
CA SER A 167 12.18 -7.02 3.87
C SER A 167 12.94 -7.78 4.97
N CYS A 168 14.23 -7.51 5.16
CA CYS A 168 15.04 -8.11 6.24
C CYS A 168 14.90 -7.38 7.59
N ARG A 169 14.65 -6.06 7.57
CA ARG A 169 14.61 -5.20 8.78
C ARG A 169 13.72 -5.72 9.93
N PRO A 170 12.53 -6.31 9.70
CA PRO A 170 11.73 -6.91 10.77
C PRO A 170 12.42 -8.03 11.55
N TYR A 171 13.43 -8.67 10.95
CA TYR A 171 14.13 -9.84 11.49
C TYR A 171 15.51 -9.52 12.08
N PHE A 172 15.89 -8.24 12.17
CA PHE A 172 17.12 -7.86 12.88
C PHE A 172 17.04 -8.25 14.36
N SER A 173 18.20 -8.57 14.96
CA SER A 173 18.30 -8.98 16.36
C SER A 173 17.72 -7.93 17.33
N ALA A 174 17.48 -8.31 18.58
CA ALA A 174 16.99 -7.36 19.59
C ALA A 174 18.07 -6.31 19.96
N THR A 175 19.36 -6.67 19.85
CA THR A 175 20.50 -5.77 20.12
C THR A 175 20.80 -4.82 18.96
N ALA A 176 20.31 -5.12 17.75
CA ALA A 176 20.62 -4.36 16.54
C ALA A 176 20.32 -2.87 16.68
N THR A 177 19.24 -2.48 17.36
CA THR A 177 18.92 -1.06 17.58
C THR A 177 20.07 -0.34 18.29
N GLN A 178 20.58 -0.92 19.38
CA GLN A 178 21.67 -0.32 20.15
C GLN A 178 22.96 -0.28 19.33
N GLU A 179 23.30 -1.37 18.64
CA GLU A 179 24.49 -1.44 17.78
C GLU A 179 24.46 -0.42 16.64
N ILE A 180 23.30 -0.21 16.01
CA ILE A 180 23.09 0.77 14.94
C ILE A 180 23.23 2.19 15.51
N LEU A 181 22.64 2.45 16.68
CA LEU A 181 22.78 3.76 17.34
C LEU A 181 24.22 4.03 17.75
N ASP A 182 24.94 3.05 18.30
CA ASP A 182 26.34 3.21 18.70
C ASP A 182 27.24 3.55 17.49
N GLU A 183 26.93 3.01 16.32
CA GLU A 183 27.63 3.30 15.06
C GLU A 183 27.35 4.71 14.53
N PHE A 184 26.06 5.13 14.47
CA PHE A 184 25.66 6.36 13.77
C PHE A 184 25.38 7.57 14.66
N ARG A 185 25.10 7.39 15.96
CA ARG A 185 24.87 8.50 16.90
C ARG A 185 26.04 9.50 16.95
N PRO A 186 27.33 9.09 16.84
CA PRO A 186 28.44 10.04 16.77
C PRO A 186 28.39 10.99 15.57
N TRP A 187 27.66 10.64 14.51
CA TRP A 187 27.53 11.47 13.29
C TRP A 187 26.36 12.45 13.38
N LEU A 188 25.56 12.40 14.46
CA LEU A 188 24.38 13.24 14.65
C LEU A 188 24.73 14.66 15.14
N CYS A 189 25.74 15.29 14.55
CA CYS A 189 26.02 16.72 14.69
C CYS A 189 25.22 17.51 13.63
N PRO A 190 24.19 18.30 13.98
CA PRO A 190 23.34 18.98 12.99
C PRO A 190 24.06 19.97 12.07
N PHE A 191 25.31 20.31 12.39
CA PHE A 191 26.16 21.22 11.64
C PHE A 191 27.14 20.51 10.69
N ASP A 192 27.21 19.18 10.75
CA ASP A 192 28.09 18.35 9.92
C ASP A 192 27.30 17.72 8.77
N SER A 193 27.92 17.62 7.58
CA SER A 193 27.35 16.90 6.44
C SER A 193 27.15 15.41 6.73
N ALA A 194 27.95 14.84 7.63
CA ALA A 194 27.83 13.45 8.06
C ALA A 194 26.46 13.12 8.68
N PHE A 195 25.73 14.12 9.19
CA PHE A 195 24.38 13.94 9.72
C PHE A 195 23.43 13.40 8.65
N SER A 196 23.55 13.88 7.41
CA SER A 196 22.67 13.46 6.32
C SER A 196 22.87 11.99 5.97
N ASP A 197 24.13 11.56 5.88
CA ASP A 197 24.47 10.15 5.63
C ASP A 197 23.98 9.27 6.78
N ALA A 198 24.20 9.70 8.03
CA ALA A 198 23.71 9.00 9.20
C ALA A 198 22.18 8.83 9.17
N MET A 199 21.43 9.88 8.82
CA MET A 199 19.98 9.80 8.70
C MET A 199 19.52 8.86 7.59
N CYS A 200 20.21 8.81 6.45
CA CYS A 200 19.95 7.82 5.42
C CYS A 200 20.16 6.39 5.93
N TYR A 201 21.27 6.11 6.64
CA TYR A 201 21.49 4.79 7.23
C TYR A 201 20.45 4.44 8.29
N LEU A 202 20.08 5.38 9.16
CA LEU A 202 19.08 5.18 10.20
C LEU A 202 17.68 4.91 9.60
N ASP A 203 17.29 5.62 8.54
CA ASP A 203 16.02 5.38 7.83
C ASP A 203 15.96 3.96 7.26
N LEU A 204 17.09 3.47 6.75
CA LEU A 204 17.18 2.11 6.21
C LEU A 204 17.20 1.03 7.28
N PHE A 205 18.01 1.18 8.33
CA PHE A 205 18.37 0.07 9.22
C PHE A 205 17.68 0.07 10.58
N LEU A 206 17.22 1.22 11.08
CA LEU A 206 16.72 1.32 12.46
C LEU A 206 15.48 0.42 12.67
N PRO A 207 15.52 -0.56 13.59
CA PRO A 207 14.40 -1.45 13.81
C PRO A 207 13.19 -0.72 14.41
N VAL A 208 12.04 -0.80 13.74
CA VAL A 208 10.75 -0.22 14.18
C VAL A 208 9.67 -1.26 14.50
N HIS A 209 9.95 -2.54 14.24
CA HIS A 209 8.98 -3.66 14.29
C HIS A 209 9.11 -4.53 15.55
N LEU A 210 9.86 -4.07 16.56
CA LEU A 210 10.10 -4.85 17.78
C LEU A 210 8.77 -5.05 18.53
N PRO A 211 8.50 -6.25 19.08
CA PRO A 211 7.28 -6.50 19.83
C PRO A 211 7.25 -5.69 21.14
N PRO A 212 6.06 -5.52 21.76
CA PRO A 212 5.89 -4.72 22.99
C PRO A 212 6.86 -5.03 24.12
N LYS A 213 7.21 -6.31 24.29
CA LYS A 213 8.16 -6.79 25.31
C LYS A 213 9.59 -6.26 25.12
N LEU A 214 9.93 -5.81 23.91
CA LEU A 214 11.27 -5.36 23.51
C LEU A 214 11.28 -3.87 23.11
N HIS A 215 10.22 -3.10 23.37
CA HIS A 215 10.20 -1.66 23.04
C HIS A 215 11.31 -0.87 23.75
N ASP A 216 11.75 -1.29 24.93
CA ASP A 216 12.87 -0.69 25.66
C ASP A 216 14.22 -0.88 24.95
N GLN A 217 14.32 -1.89 24.08
CA GLN A 217 15.48 -2.14 23.20
C GLN A 217 15.23 -1.60 21.77
N GLY A 218 14.10 -0.93 21.55
CA GLY A 218 13.67 -0.44 20.25
C GLY A 218 13.55 1.07 20.23
N PHE A 219 12.38 1.57 19.84
CA PHE A 219 12.17 3.01 19.63
C PHE A 219 12.40 3.87 20.87
N LYS A 220 12.24 3.32 22.08
CA LYS A 220 12.46 4.09 23.31
C LYS A 220 13.91 4.54 23.50
N LEU A 221 14.88 3.91 22.82
CA LEU A 221 16.30 4.27 22.90
C LEU A 221 16.65 5.56 22.13
N TRP A 222 15.85 5.94 21.14
CA TRP A 222 16.19 7.01 20.19
C TRP A 222 15.06 8.00 19.93
N LEU A 223 13.80 7.60 20.05
CA LEU A 223 12.66 8.45 19.68
C LEU A 223 12.62 9.79 20.44
N PRO A 224 12.83 9.86 21.77
CA PRO A 224 12.85 11.14 22.48
C PRO A 224 13.97 12.08 22.01
N GLU A 225 15.16 11.54 21.74
CA GLU A 225 16.29 12.31 21.22
C GLU A 225 15.98 12.84 19.81
N PHE A 226 15.45 12.00 18.92
CA PHE A 226 15.16 12.39 17.55
C PHE A 226 14.05 13.44 17.49
N LEU A 227 13.02 13.31 18.32
CA LEU A 227 11.97 14.31 18.45
C LEU A 227 12.53 15.64 18.97
N SER A 228 13.45 15.61 19.94
CA SER A 228 14.12 16.83 20.43
C SER A 228 15.00 17.51 19.37
N ILE A 229 15.74 16.73 18.57
CA ILE A 229 16.54 17.25 17.45
C ILE A 229 15.61 17.88 16.41
N TRP A 230 14.57 17.15 16.01
CA TRP A 230 13.56 17.63 15.06
C TRP A 230 12.87 18.90 15.57
N GLU A 231 12.63 18.99 16.88
CA GLU A 231 12.05 20.16 17.51
C GLU A 231 12.96 21.39 17.38
N THR A 232 14.25 21.20 17.66
CA THR A 232 15.23 22.28 17.73
C THR A 232 15.57 22.81 16.35
N VAL A 233 15.69 21.94 15.35
CA VAL A 233 16.08 22.32 13.99
C VAL A 233 14.84 22.78 13.21
N CYS A 234 14.84 24.05 12.76
CA CYS A 234 13.71 24.66 12.05
C CYS A 234 14.08 25.13 10.63
N ASN A 235 15.21 24.66 10.10
CA ASN A 235 15.88 25.26 8.94
C ASN A 235 15.65 24.48 7.63
N ASN A 236 14.72 23.52 7.62
CA ASN A 236 14.45 22.59 6.52
C ASN A 236 15.73 21.91 5.98
N PRO A 237 16.42 21.12 6.82
CA PRO A 237 17.61 20.40 6.38
C PRO A 237 17.23 19.24 5.45
N ASP A 238 18.13 18.86 4.54
CA ASP A 238 17.88 17.81 3.55
C ASP A 238 17.60 16.44 4.20
N TRP A 239 18.17 16.20 5.39
CA TRP A 239 17.97 14.98 6.18
C TRP A 239 16.60 14.89 6.87
N GLU A 240 15.82 15.97 6.91
CA GLU A 240 14.53 16.00 7.62
C GLU A 240 13.56 14.95 7.07
N GLN A 241 13.55 14.74 5.75
CA GLN A 241 12.66 13.76 5.12
C GLN A 241 12.92 12.34 5.62
N ASN A 242 14.18 11.93 5.78
CA ASN A 242 14.54 10.63 6.34
C ASN A 242 14.03 10.48 7.78
N MET A 243 14.08 11.55 8.57
CA MET A 243 13.54 11.54 9.92
C MET A 243 12.00 11.40 9.94
N ILE A 244 11.30 12.09 9.02
CA ILE A 244 9.84 11.92 8.84
C ILE A 244 9.50 10.49 8.41
N ASN A 245 10.29 9.86 7.54
CA ASN A 245 10.12 8.45 7.19
C ASN A 245 10.19 7.55 8.43
N ILE A 246 11.22 7.72 9.27
CA ILE A 246 11.39 6.97 10.52
C ILE A 246 10.20 7.17 11.46
N PHE A 247 9.75 8.41 11.66
CA PHE A 247 8.59 8.72 12.51
C PHE A 247 7.29 8.11 11.99
N SER A 248 7.06 8.16 10.69
CA SER A 248 5.90 7.52 10.06
C SER A 248 5.91 6.00 10.26
N PHE A 249 7.05 5.35 10.00
CA PHE A 249 7.17 3.91 10.16
C PHE A 249 7.05 3.45 11.61
N VAL A 250 7.67 4.17 12.55
CA VAL A 250 7.58 3.81 13.97
C VAL A 250 6.16 4.04 14.50
N ALA A 251 5.48 5.11 14.07
CA ALA A 251 4.07 5.32 14.41
C ALA A 251 3.20 4.17 13.88
N TRP A 252 3.38 3.80 12.61
CA TRP A 252 2.58 2.75 11.97
C TRP A 252 2.78 1.37 12.60
N CYS A 253 4.01 1.01 12.97
CA CYS A 253 4.30 -0.31 13.54
C CYS A 253 3.94 -0.39 15.04
N ASN A 254 3.81 0.75 15.73
CA ASN A 254 3.65 0.82 17.18
C ASN A 254 2.39 1.61 17.58
N ILE A 255 1.32 1.50 16.80
CA ILE A 255 0.02 2.12 17.08
C ILE A 255 -0.45 1.73 18.49
N GLY A 256 -0.74 2.75 19.30
CA GLY A 256 -1.17 2.60 20.69
C GLY A 256 -0.07 2.50 21.74
N TYR A 257 1.21 2.56 21.34
CA TYR A 257 2.34 2.48 22.26
C TYR A 257 3.17 3.78 22.36
N ILE A 258 2.90 4.76 21.49
CA ILE A 258 3.60 6.05 21.45
C ILE A 258 2.56 7.15 21.65
N ASP A 259 2.80 8.03 22.61
CA ASP A 259 2.00 9.24 22.81
C ASP A 259 2.50 10.36 21.90
N TRP A 260 1.74 10.64 20.85
CA TRP A 260 2.02 11.69 19.88
C TRP A 260 1.33 13.02 20.23
N GLU A 261 0.43 13.05 21.22
CA GLU A 261 -0.37 14.25 21.57
C GLU A 261 0.48 15.50 21.80
N PRO A 262 1.62 15.45 22.54
CA PRO A 262 2.46 16.64 22.75
C PRO A 262 3.02 17.23 21.45
N TRP A 263 3.15 16.41 20.41
CA TRP A 263 3.79 16.78 19.14
C TRP A 263 2.79 17.18 18.06
N MET A 264 1.49 16.89 18.23
CA MET A 264 0.45 17.15 17.22
C MET A 264 0.47 18.58 16.64
N PRO A 265 0.52 19.66 17.45
CA PRO A 265 0.53 21.01 16.89
C PRO A 265 1.69 21.24 15.91
N LYS A 266 2.88 20.73 16.25
CA LYS A 266 4.09 20.90 15.45
C LYS A 266 4.08 20.03 14.20
N ILE A 267 3.61 18.79 14.33
CA ILE A 267 3.45 17.84 13.21
C ILE A 267 2.54 18.46 12.15
N PHE A 268 1.31 18.85 12.51
CA PHE A 268 0.36 19.42 11.56
C PHE A 268 0.81 20.78 11.01
N THR A 269 1.52 21.59 11.81
CA THR A 269 2.11 22.85 11.33
C THR A 269 3.17 22.60 10.25
N ARG A 270 4.06 21.60 10.42
CA ARG A 270 5.08 21.28 9.42
C ARG A 270 4.48 20.63 8.18
N ILE A 271 3.49 19.75 8.35
CA ILE A 271 2.72 19.18 7.22
C ILE A 271 2.06 20.29 6.39
N LEU A 272 1.40 21.25 7.03
CA LEU A 272 0.82 22.40 6.33
C LEU A 272 1.87 23.19 5.55
N LYS A 273 3.04 23.43 6.15
CA LYS A 273 4.16 24.12 5.49
C LYS A 273 4.73 23.33 4.30
N SER A 274 4.73 22.00 4.36
CA SER A 274 5.23 21.16 3.26
C SER A 274 4.41 21.28 1.98
N PHE A 275 3.11 21.61 2.05
CA PHE A 275 2.31 21.87 0.86
C PHE A 275 2.69 23.16 0.12
N SER A 276 3.52 24.02 0.71
CA SER A 276 4.05 25.23 0.08
C SER A 276 2.97 26.13 -0.55
N LEU A 277 1.85 26.25 0.17
CA LEU A 277 0.68 27.00 -0.31
C LEU A 277 0.98 28.51 -0.37
N PRO A 278 0.58 29.21 -1.43
CA PRO A 278 0.78 30.65 -1.53
C PRO A 278 -0.14 31.37 -0.54
N VAL A 279 0.44 32.15 0.38
CA VAL A 279 -0.32 33.00 1.31
C VAL A 279 -0.05 34.47 0.95
N ALA A 280 -1.13 35.22 0.70
CA ALA A 280 -1.11 36.68 0.47
C ALA A 280 -0.23 37.17 -0.72
N ASN A 281 -0.24 36.48 -1.86
CA ASN A 281 0.46 36.85 -3.10
C ASN A 281 1.99 37.02 -3.00
N VAL A 282 2.61 36.61 -1.89
CA VAL A 282 4.07 36.58 -1.74
C VAL A 282 4.52 35.14 -1.91
N HIS A 283 5.18 34.85 -3.04
CA HIS A 283 6.00 33.64 -3.16
C HIS A 283 7.21 33.81 -2.26
N VAL A 284 7.08 33.46 -0.98
CA VAL A 284 8.25 33.30 -0.13
C VAL A 284 8.95 32.05 -0.66
N SER A 285 10.06 32.24 -1.38
CA SER A 285 10.97 31.18 -1.81
C SER A 285 11.71 30.58 -0.61
N SER A 286 10.96 30.09 0.37
CA SER A 286 11.46 29.15 1.36
C SER A 286 11.86 27.90 0.61
N ARG A 287 13.04 27.34 0.87
CA ARG A 287 13.36 25.96 0.46
C ARG A 287 12.16 25.09 0.84
N VAL A 288 11.48 24.57 -0.17
CA VAL A 288 10.21 23.87 -0.03
C VAL A 288 10.48 22.59 0.75
N GLN A 289 9.77 22.39 1.86
CA GLN A 289 9.78 21.10 2.55
C GLN A 289 9.12 20.08 1.63
N ASN A 290 9.91 19.22 0.99
CA ASN A 290 9.39 18.15 0.14
C ASN A 290 9.06 16.93 1.00
N TYR A 291 8.02 17.03 1.82
CA TYR A 291 7.55 15.86 2.54
C TYR A 291 6.88 14.87 1.60
N SER A 292 7.30 13.60 1.67
CA SER A 292 6.62 12.55 0.90
C SER A 292 5.17 12.42 1.38
N ILE A 293 4.24 12.75 0.48
CA ILE A 293 2.79 12.74 0.74
C ILE A 293 2.31 11.39 1.28
N SER A 294 2.85 10.30 0.74
CA SER A 294 2.46 8.94 1.15
C SER A 294 2.93 8.63 2.58
N ILE A 295 4.13 9.08 2.94
CA ILE A 295 4.71 8.90 4.29
C ILE A 295 3.96 9.75 5.30
N THR A 296 3.66 11.00 4.95
CA THR A 296 2.87 11.92 5.78
C THR A 296 1.46 11.38 6.03
N ALA A 297 0.78 10.90 4.99
CA ALA A 297 -0.53 10.26 5.10
C ALA A 297 -0.51 9.05 6.05
N THR A 298 0.49 8.18 5.91
CA THR A 298 0.68 7.01 6.77
C THR A 298 0.90 7.41 8.23
N TRP A 299 1.67 8.46 8.47
CA TRP A 299 1.95 8.97 9.81
C TRP A 299 0.70 9.53 10.48
N ILE A 300 -0.06 10.38 9.77
CA ILE A 300 -1.33 10.92 10.25
C ILE A 300 -2.29 9.79 10.62
N VAL A 301 -2.46 8.82 9.71
CA VAL A 301 -3.38 7.70 9.96
C VAL A 301 -2.91 6.84 11.13
N ALA A 302 -1.60 6.60 11.30
CA ALA A 302 -1.07 5.83 12.42
C ALA A 302 -1.36 6.47 13.79
N MET A 303 -1.45 7.80 13.84
CA MET A 303 -1.72 8.56 15.06
C MET A 303 -3.20 8.60 15.48
N MET A 304 -4.12 8.12 14.64
CA MET A 304 -5.57 8.13 14.95
C MET A 304 -5.99 7.01 15.91
N GLY A 305 -7.17 7.16 16.52
CA GLY A 305 -7.80 6.16 17.39
C GLY A 305 -7.75 6.52 18.87
N ASN A 306 -8.50 5.77 19.69
CA ASN A 306 -8.59 5.94 21.15
C ASN A 306 -8.83 7.38 21.64
N GLY A 307 -9.64 8.16 20.92
CA GLY A 307 -9.96 9.55 21.30
C GLY A 307 -8.83 10.57 21.11
N SER A 308 -7.78 10.24 20.34
CA SER A 308 -6.72 11.19 19.99
C SER A 308 -7.25 12.47 19.34
N SER A 309 -6.60 13.60 19.59
CA SER A 309 -6.88 14.89 18.95
C SER A 309 -6.48 14.93 17.46
N CYS A 310 -5.79 13.89 16.96
CA CYS A 310 -5.29 13.81 15.58
C CYS A 310 -6.37 14.13 14.52
N LEU A 311 -7.59 13.60 14.71
CA LEU A 311 -8.68 13.85 13.76
C LEU A 311 -9.18 15.30 13.79
N GLN A 312 -9.15 15.96 14.95
CA GLN A 312 -9.46 17.38 15.07
C GLN A 312 -8.42 18.21 14.32
N TYR A 313 -7.12 17.96 14.55
CA TYR A 313 -6.05 18.64 13.81
C TYR A 313 -6.13 18.40 12.29
N LEU A 314 -6.53 17.20 11.87
CA LEU A 314 -6.77 16.90 10.46
C LEU A 314 -7.95 17.70 9.90
N THR A 315 -9.03 17.84 10.68
CA THR A 315 -10.19 18.67 10.31
C THR A 315 -9.80 20.14 10.17
N ASP A 316 -9.00 20.65 11.09
CA ASP A 316 -8.49 22.02 11.06
C ASP A 316 -7.57 22.24 9.84
N LEU A 317 -6.71 21.25 9.53
CA LEU A 317 -5.87 21.25 8.34
C LEU A 317 -6.72 21.33 7.07
N PHE A 318 -7.71 20.44 6.89
CA PHE A 318 -8.59 20.45 5.73
C PHE A 318 -9.38 21.74 5.62
N THR A 319 -9.83 22.31 6.74
CA THR A 319 -10.50 23.60 6.77
C THR A 319 -9.58 24.72 6.26
N ALA A 320 -8.32 24.73 6.68
CA ALA A 320 -7.34 25.74 6.26
C ALA A 320 -6.98 25.64 4.76
N ILE A 321 -6.94 24.42 4.20
CA ILE A 321 -6.54 24.20 2.81
C ILE A 321 -7.73 24.06 1.84
N LYS A 322 -8.97 24.08 2.33
CA LYS A 322 -10.19 23.82 1.54
C LYS A 322 -10.30 24.69 0.28
N SER A 323 -9.98 25.98 0.38
CA SER A 323 -10.06 26.90 -0.77
C SER A 323 -9.12 26.50 -1.91
N PHE A 324 -7.98 25.88 -1.62
CA PHE A 324 -6.99 25.45 -2.62
C PHE A 324 -7.46 24.24 -3.43
N TYR A 325 -8.49 23.52 -2.98
CA TYR A 325 -9.09 22.42 -3.76
C TYR A 325 -10.08 22.90 -4.84
N HIS A 326 -10.54 24.15 -4.79
CA HIS A 326 -11.56 24.64 -5.71
C HIS A 326 -11.07 24.63 -7.18
N PRO A 327 -11.87 24.20 -8.17
CA PRO A 327 -11.45 24.13 -9.58
C PRO A 327 -10.97 25.44 -10.20
N SER A 328 -11.33 26.59 -9.60
CA SER A 328 -10.85 27.92 -10.02
C SER A 328 -9.48 28.30 -9.46
N ASN A 329 -8.99 27.61 -8.42
CA ASN A 329 -7.73 27.88 -7.75
C ASN A 329 -6.68 26.85 -8.20
N THR A 330 -6.24 26.98 -9.44
CA THR A 330 -5.23 26.09 -10.02
C THR A 330 -3.81 26.59 -9.72
N GLY A 331 -2.92 25.68 -9.33
CA GLY A 331 -1.51 25.98 -9.09
C GLY A 331 -0.69 24.70 -8.92
N GLU A 332 0.62 24.83 -8.76
CA GLU A 332 1.55 23.70 -8.62
C GLU A 332 1.20 22.81 -7.40
N PHE A 333 0.68 23.41 -6.34
CA PHE A 333 0.23 22.71 -5.12
C PHE A 333 -0.93 21.72 -5.36
N GLN A 334 -1.67 21.85 -6.46
CA GLN A 334 -2.89 21.07 -6.68
C GLN A 334 -2.60 19.57 -6.81
N GLN A 335 -1.50 19.21 -7.46
CA GLN A 335 -1.07 17.81 -7.58
C GLN A 335 -0.83 17.20 -6.18
N ASP A 336 -0.11 17.92 -5.32
CA ASP A 336 0.24 17.43 -3.99
C ASP A 336 -0.98 17.32 -3.07
N LEU A 337 -1.89 18.29 -3.14
CA LEU A 337 -3.14 18.27 -2.38
C LEU A 337 -4.05 17.11 -2.79
N VAL A 338 -4.29 16.90 -4.09
CA VAL A 338 -5.14 15.79 -4.56
C VAL A 338 -4.46 14.43 -4.30
N SER A 339 -3.14 14.36 -4.47
CA SER A 339 -2.35 13.19 -4.08
C SER A 339 -2.51 12.90 -2.58
N PHE A 340 -2.47 13.93 -1.73
CA PHE A 340 -2.69 13.79 -0.28
C PHE A 340 -4.07 13.24 0.05
N LEU A 341 -5.15 13.71 -0.60
CA LEU A 341 -6.50 13.12 -0.44
C LEU A 341 -6.50 11.62 -0.72
N SER A 342 -5.90 11.22 -1.85
CA SER A 342 -5.88 9.82 -2.27
C SER A 342 -5.04 8.95 -1.34
N LYS A 343 -3.84 9.41 -0.94
CA LYS A 343 -2.90 8.66 -0.09
C LYS A 343 -3.37 8.58 1.36
N LEU A 344 -3.98 9.63 1.88
CA LEU A 344 -4.58 9.62 3.21
C LEU A 344 -5.75 8.63 3.28
N SER A 345 -6.64 8.66 2.29
CA SER A 345 -7.77 7.74 2.21
C SER A 345 -7.30 6.29 2.03
N GLN A 346 -6.27 6.06 1.20
CA GLN A 346 -5.64 4.75 1.02
C GLN A 346 -5.05 4.22 2.33
N ALA A 347 -4.23 5.02 3.02
CA ALA A 347 -3.60 4.61 4.27
C ALA A 347 -4.63 4.25 5.35
N PHE A 348 -5.75 4.99 5.41
CA PHE A 348 -6.85 4.69 6.33
C PHE A 348 -7.52 3.35 6.01
N VAL A 349 -7.80 3.08 4.73
CA VAL A 349 -8.34 1.78 4.27
C VAL A 349 -7.36 0.64 4.56
N ASP A 350 -6.06 0.84 4.32
CA ASP A 350 -5.01 -0.15 4.58
C ASP A 350 -4.90 -0.47 6.08
N ARG A 351 -4.93 0.55 6.94
CA ARG A 351 -4.97 0.36 8.40
C ARG A 351 -6.19 -0.44 8.81
N LEU A 352 -7.37 -0.05 8.33
CA LEU A 352 -8.62 -0.72 8.65
C LEU A 352 -8.63 -2.18 8.17
N HIS A 353 -8.06 -2.45 6.99
CA HIS A 353 -7.92 -3.80 6.47
C HIS A 353 -7.04 -4.66 7.39
N LEU A 354 -5.91 -4.13 7.84
CA LEU A 354 -5.00 -4.85 8.73
C LEU A 354 -5.59 -5.08 10.13
N GLU A 355 -6.33 -4.11 10.68
CA GLU A 355 -6.98 -4.25 12.00
C GLU A 355 -8.14 -5.25 12.01
N ARG A 356 -8.88 -5.37 10.89
CA ARG A 356 -10.06 -6.24 10.78
C ARG A 356 -9.76 -7.65 10.28
N LYS A 357 -8.62 -7.87 9.62
CA LYS A 357 -8.30 -9.17 9.02
C LYS A 357 -7.56 -10.07 10.01
N ALA A 358 -8.03 -11.32 10.12
CA ALA A 358 -7.47 -12.32 11.03
C ALA A 358 -6.01 -12.72 10.72
N ASP A 359 -5.58 -12.63 9.46
CA ASP A 359 -4.21 -12.95 9.01
C ASP A 359 -3.31 -11.69 9.00
N SER A 360 -3.25 -10.94 10.10
CA SER A 360 -2.39 -9.75 10.16
C SER A 360 -0.91 -10.13 10.15
N VAL A 361 -0.07 -9.16 9.78
CA VAL A 361 1.38 -9.30 9.88
C VAL A 361 1.76 -9.34 11.36
N TRP A 362 2.71 -10.20 11.75
CA TRP A 362 3.04 -10.42 13.18
C TRP A 362 3.47 -9.15 13.93
N HIS A 363 4.08 -8.18 13.23
CA HIS A 363 4.49 -6.90 13.80
C HIS A 363 3.41 -5.81 13.73
N PHE A 364 2.24 -6.09 13.17
CA PHE A 364 1.10 -5.16 13.14
C PHE A 364 -0.04 -5.73 13.99
N ASN A 365 -0.01 -5.40 15.28
CA ASN A 365 -1.03 -5.83 16.23
C ASN A 365 -1.34 -4.70 17.22
N PRO A 366 -2.13 -3.69 16.81
CA PRO A 366 -2.54 -2.62 17.70
C PRO A 366 -3.43 -3.17 18.85
N PRO A 367 -3.29 -2.65 20.09
CA PRO A 367 -4.19 -2.99 21.18
C PRO A 367 -5.65 -2.75 20.80
N GLU A 368 -6.58 -3.59 21.28
CA GLU A 368 -7.99 -3.54 20.88
C GLU A 368 -8.64 -2.15 21.06
N HIS A 369 -8.31 -1.46 22.15
CA HIS A 369 -8.81 -0.11 22.45
C HIS A 369 -8.22 1.01 21.58
N TYR A 370 -7.16 0.72 20.81
CA TYR A 370 -6.58 1.64 19.83
C TYR A 370 -7.02 1.35 18.39
N ARG A 371 -7.77 0.28 18.15
CA ARG A 371 -8.35 -0.01 16.83
C ARG A 371 -9.39 1.04 16.47
N LEU A 372 -9.52 1.33 15.18
CA LEU A 372 -10.46 2.30 14.65
C LEU A 372 -11.90 1.83 14.90
N THR A 373 -12.68 2.67 15.56
CA THR A 373 -14.10 2.43 15.82
C THR A 373 -14.96 2.82 14.61
N GLU A 374 -16.21 2.37 14.56
CA GLU A 374 -17.16 2.82 13.53
C GLU A 374 -17.39 4.34 13.58
N ASN A 375 -17.26 4.97 14.75
CA ASN A 375 -17.35 6.43 14.87
C ASN A 375 -16.13 7.11 14.23
N ASP A 376 -14.92 6.60 14.47
CA ASP A 376 -13.69 7.14 13.88
C ASP A 376 -13.74 7.10 12.35
N ILE A 377 -14.23 5.99 11.78
CA ILE A 377 -14.39 5.83 10.32
C ILE A 377 -15.37 6.86 9.77
N THR A 378 -16.51 7.04 10.44
CA THR A 378 -17.54 8.01 10.02
C THR A 378 -17.01 9.44 10.06
N ASN A 379 -16.32 9.79 11.15
CA ASN A 379 -15.77 11.14 11.33
C ASN A 379 -14.62 11.41 10.34
N PHE A 380 -13.78 10.42 10.06
CA PHE A 380 -12.77 10.52 9.01
C PHE A 380 -13.38 10.79 7.64
N VAL A 381 -14.41 10.02 7.24
CA VAL A 381 -15.10 10.24 5.96
C VAL A 381 -15.72 11.64 5.91
N ASN A 382 -16.37 12.09 6.99
CA ASN A 382 -16.94 13.44 7.05
C ASN A 382 -15.89 14.55 6.96
N CYS A 383 -14.72 14.36 7.56
CA CYS A 383 -13.61 15.30 7.50
C CYS A 383 -13.08 15.49 6.06
N VAL A 384 -13.01 14.42 5.27
CA VAL A 384 -12.32 14.41 3.97
C VAL A 384 -13.28 14.63 2.78
N LYS A 385 -14.55 14.19 2.89
CA LYS A 385 -15.48 14.10 1.75
C LYS A 385 -15.71 15.40 0.99
N GLU A 386 -15.75 16.55 1.67
CA GLU A 386 -16.03 17.83 1.01
C GLU A 386 -14.90 18.22 0.06
N CYS A 387 -13.64 18.06 0.48
CA CYS A 387 -12.48 18.34 -0.37
C CYS A 387 -12.43 17.38 -1.56
N VAL A 388 -12.82 16.11 -1.38
CA VAL A 388 -12.95 15.14 -2.48
C VAL A 388 -14.03 15.57 -3.47
N PHE A 389 -15.23 15.92 -3.01
CA PHE A 389 -16.33 16.35 -3.89
C PHE A 389 -16.04 17.63 -4.67
N ILE A 390 -15.23 18.53 -4.11
CA ILE A 390 -14.73 19.69 -4.85
C ILE A 390 -13.69 19.22 -5.90
N SER A 391 -12.78 18.33 -5.50
CA SER A 391 -11.63 17.91 -6.32
C SER A 391 -12.01 17.09 -7.54
N ILE A 392 -13.11 16.33 -7.52
CA ILE A 392 -13.54 15.55 -8.69
C ILE A 392 -13.93 16.45 -9.89
N PHE A 393 -14.15 17.75 -9.69
CA PHE A 393 -14.43 18.70 -10.77
C PHE A 393 -13.20 19.50 -11.20
N ASN A 394 -12.02 19.15 -10.69
CA ASN A 394 -10.78 19.79 -11.10
C ASN A 394 -10.45 19.46 -12.56
N LYS A 395 -9.87 20.44 -13.26
CA LYS A 395 -9.47 20.30 -14.67
C LYS A 395 -8.35 19.26 -14.88
N ALA A 396 -7.60 18.96 -13.81
CA ALA A 396 -6.51 18.00 -13.76
C ALA A 396 -6.66 17.09 -12.53
N HIS A 397 -5.96 15.96 -12.52
CA HIS A 397 -5.91 15.00 -11.39
C HIS A 397 -7.27 14.36 -11.02
N LEU A 398 -8.16 14.22 -12.01
CA LEU A 398 -9.46 13.54 -11.81
C LEU A 398 -9.27 12.09 -11.33
N GLU A 399 -8.29 11.37 -11.85
CA GLU A 399 -8.05 9.97 -11.49
C GLU A 399 -7.67 9.82 -10.01
N GLU A 400 -6.83 10.69 -9.48
CA GLU A 400 -6.46 10.69 -8.06
C GLU A 400 -7.62 11.09 -7.16
N ALA A 401 -8.42 12.08 -7.56
CA ALA A 401 -9.64 12.47 -6.84
C ALA A 401 -10.69 11.35 -6.85
N ALA A 402 -10.87 10.68 -7.99
CA ALA A 402 -11.77 9.53 -8.13
C ALA A 402 -11.32 8.35 -7.25
N LYS A 403 -10.00 8.07 -7.17
CA LYS A 403 -9.43 7.08 -6.23
C LYS A 403 -9.72 7.44 -4.78
N ALA A 404 -9.54 8.70 -4.38
CA ALA A 404 -9.89 9.14 -3.03
C ALA A 404 -11.38 8.89 -2.74
N CYS A 405 -12.24 9.25 -3.68
CA CYS A 405 -13.69 9.00 -3.60
C CYS A 405 -14.01 7.50 -3.47
N GLN A 406 -13.35 6.65 -4.26
CA GLN A 406 -13.47 5.20 -4.19
C GLN A 406 -13.09 4.68 -2.80
N PHE A 407 -11.96 5.12 -2.23
CA PHE A 407 -11.55 4.71 -0.87
C PHE A 407 -12.57 5.14 0.18
N LEU A 408 -13.09 6.38 0.14
CA LEU A 408 -14.13 6.82 1.07
C LEU A 408 -15.42 5.99 0.92
N SER A 409 -15.79 5.61 -0.31
CA SER A 409 -16.96 4.75 -0.56
C SER A 409 -16.78 3.33 -0.02
N MET A 410 -15.53 2.82 0.07
CA MET A 410 -15.24 1.53 0.71
C MET A 410 -15.48 1.58 2.22
N LEU A 411 -15.37 2.77 2.84
CA LEU A 411 -15.54 3.00 4.27
C LEU A 411 -17.01 3.26 4.65
N ARG A 412 -17.66 4.19 3.95
CA ARG A 412 -19.04 4.67 4.19
C ARG A 412 -19.75 4.97 2.87
N PRO A 413 -20.21 3.94 2.13
CA PRO A 413 -20.87 4.14 0.84
C PRO A 413 -22.11 5.03 0.93
N GLU A 414 -22.87 4.96 2.03
CA GLU A 414 -24.07 5.74 2.31
C GLU A 414 -23.82 7.26 2.40
N LEU A 415 -22.59 7.68 2.69
CA LEU A 415 -22.19 9.09 2.74
C LEU A 415 -21.64 9.63 1.42
N ILE A 416 -21.23 8.73 0.51
CA ILE A 416 -20.48 9.07 -0.70
C ILE A 416 -21.28 8.85 -1.97
N VAL A 417 -21.94 7.69 -2.10
CA VAL A 417 -22.64 7.30 -3.33
C VAL A 417 -23.88 8.16 -3.59
N PRO A 418 -24.82 8.35 -2.63
CA PRO A 418 -26.05 9.09 -2.92
C PRO A 418 -25.83 10.53 -3.41
N PRO A 419 -24.96 11.35 -2.77
CA PRO A 419 -24.69 12.71 -3.26
C PRO A 419 -24.19 12.76 -4.71
N LEU A 420 -23.35 11.80 -5.10
CA LEU A 420 -22.81 11.73 -6.47
C LEU A 420 -23.84 11.26 -7.49
N VAL A 421 -24.72 10.36 -7.09
CA VAL A 421 -25.86 9.92 -7.91
C VAL A 421 -26.82 11.10 -8.16
N ASP A 422 -27.16 11.87 -7.11
CA ASP A 422 -28.02 13.05 -7.24
C ASP A 422 -27.38 14.11 -8.15
N LEU A 423 -26.07 14.36 -7.98
CA LEU A 423 -25.31 15.24 -8.85
C LEU A 423 -25.32 14.76 -10.30
N LEU A 424 -25.18 13.46 -10.56
CA LEU A 424 -25.21 12.93 -11.93
C LEU A 424 -26.58 13.15 -12.57
N PHE A 425 -27.68 12.82 -11.87
CA PHE A 425 -29.02 13.05 -12.41
C PHE A 425 -29.30 14.52 -12.70
N SER A 426 -28.75 15.44 -11.90
CA SER A 426 -28.82 16.87 -12.19
C SER A 426 -27.98 17.27 -13.43
N SER A 427 -26.82 16.61 -13.63
CA SER A 427 -25.88 16.91 -14.71
C SER A 427 -26.30 16.32 -16.06
N VAL A 428 -27.01 15.19 -16.10
CA VAL A 428 -27.46 14.55 -17.35
C VAL A 428 -28.37 15.47 -18.17
N ASN A 429 -29.16 16.30 -17.49
CA ASN A 429 -30.06 17.26 -18.12
C ASN A 429 -29.35 18.58 -18.51
N SER A 430 -28.11 18.78 -18.08
CA SER A 430 -27.33 19.99 -18.35
C SER A 430 -26.55 19.87 -19.65
N MET A 431 -26.93 20.65 -20.67
CA MET A 431 -26.22 20.70 -21.94
C MET A 431 -24.93 21.55 -21.90
N THR A 432 -24.72 22.32 -20.83
CA THR A 432 -23.68 23.37 -20.79
C THR A 432 -22.39 22.95 -20.10
N GLU A 433 -22.39 21.85 -19.34
CA GLU A 433 -21.24 21.42 -18.51
C GLU A 433 -20.86 19.94 -18.72
N PRO A 434 -20.43 19.54 -19.92
CA PRO A 434 -20.15 18.13 -20.26
C PRO A 434 -19.05 17.49 -19.39
N HIS A 435 -18.08 18.29 -18.91
CA HIS A 435 -17.01 17.81 -18.04
C HIS A 435 -17.51 17.29 -16.67
N ARG A 436 -18.64 17.80 -16.17
CA ARG A 436 -19.23 17.33 -14.92
C ARG A 436 -19.82 15.94 -15.07
N PHE A 437 -20.50 15.69 -16.19
CA PHE A 437 -21.00 14.36 -16.54
C PHE A 437 -19.85 13.35 -16.60
N THR A 438 -18.79 13.64 -17.36
CA THR A 438 -17.66 12.69 -17.48
C THR A 438 -16.99 12.44 -16.13
N SER A 439 -16.79 13.47 -15.31
CA SER A 439 -16.14 13.32 -14.00
C SER A 439 -16.97 12.45 -13.03
N LEU A 440 -18.29 12.67 -12.99
CA LEU A 440 -19.21 11.91 -12.14
C LEU A 440 -19.34 10.45 -12.58
N VAL A 441 -19.46 10.19 -13.88
CA VAL A 441 -19.57 8.83 -14.41
C VAL A 441 -18.27 8.05 -14.17
N THR A 442 -17.10 8.68 -14.32
CA THR A 442 -15.81 8.07 -13.94
C THR A 442 -15.79 7.66 -12.46
N CYS A 443 -16.15 8.58 -11.56
CA CYS A 443 -16.18 8.27 -10.12
C CYS A 443 -17.15 7.13 -9.79
N LEU A 444 -18.36 7.14 -10.38
CA LEU A 444 -19.36 6.10 -10.16
C LEU A 444 -18.96 4.75 -10.75
N ALA A 445 -18.16 4.73 -11.82
CA ALA A 445 -17.61 3.50 -12.37
C ALA A 445 -16.65 2.83 -11.39
N ASP A 446 -15.77 3.61 -10.75
CA ASP A 446 -14.83 3.11 -9.73
C ASP A 446 -15.55 2.61 -8.46
N MET A 447 -16.77 3.07 -8.22
CA MET A 447 -17.62 2.67 -7.08
C MET A 447 -18.68 1.62 -7.44
N ALA A 448 -18.59 0.99 -8.62
CA ALA A 448 -19.59 0.02 -9.09
C ALA A 448 -19.86 -1.11 -8.08
N ARG A 449 -18.82 -1.60 -7.39
CA ARG A 449 -18.95 -2.64 -6.36
C ARG A 449 -19.76 -2.18 -5.15
N GLN A 450 -19.59 -0.93 -4.73
CA GLN A 450 -20.28 -0.32 -3.60
C GLN A 450 -21.74 -0.05 -3.94
N ILE A 451 -22.03 0.32 -5.19
CA ILE A 451 -23.41 0.50 -5.69
C ILE A 451 -24.15 -0.85 -5.71
N VAL A 452 -23.51 -1.91 -6.21
CA VAL A 452 -24.16 -3.22 -6.41
C VAL A 452 -24.23 -4.06 -5.13
N ARG A 453 -23.29 -3.91 -4.20
CA ARG A 453 -23.26 -4.69 -2.96
C ARG A 453 -24.30 -4.18 -1.96
N GLN A 454 -25.17 -5.06 -1.47
CA GLN A 454 -26.01 -4.75 -0.31
C GLN A 454 -25.20 -4.88 0.98
N THR A 455 -25.19 -3.83 1.78
CA THR A 455 -24.73 -3.86 3.18
C THR A 455 -25.88 -3.43 4.09
N PRO A 456 -25.87 -3.79 5.38
CA PRO A 456 -26.87 -3.33 6.34
C PRO A 456 -26.98 -1.79 6.36
N ASP A 457 -25.84 -1.11 6.29
CA ASP A 457 -25.73 0.34 6.37
C ASP A 457 -26.08 1.05 5.04
N PHE A 458 -25.99 0.34 3.91
CA PHE A 458 -26.31 0.87 2.57
C PHE A 458 -27.11 -0.14 1.74
N SER A 459 -28.37 -0.35 2.16
CA SER A 459 -29.28 -1.31 1.50
C SER A 459 -29.84 -0.80 0.16
N GLN A 460 -29.94 0.52 -0.01
CA GLN A 460 -30.58 1.15 -1.18
C GLN A 460 -29.71 1.19 -2.44
N GLY A 461 -28.41 0.88 -2.34
CA GLY A 461 -27.45 1.03 -3.46
C GLY A 461 -27.91 0.36 -4.76
N GLN A 462 -28.45 -0.85 -4.66
CA GLN A 462 -28.91 -1.60 -5.85
C GLN A 462 -30.07 -0.93 -6.59
N THR A 463 -30.87 -0.10 -5.91
CA THR A 463 -31.98 0.62 -6.54
C THR A 463 -31.48 1.66 -7.54
N TYR A 464 -30.24 2.13 -7.40
CA TYR A 464 -29.63 3.08 -8.33
C TYR A 464 -29.15 2.44 -9.64
N VAL A 465 -28.90 1.12 -9.65
CA VAL A 465 -28.27 0.43 -10.80
C VAL A 465 -29.03 0.69 -12.10
N LEU A 466 -30.33 0.37 -12.14
CA LEU A 466 -31.13 0.53 -13.35
C LEU A 466 -31.32 2.01 -13.77
N PRO A 467 -31.70 2.93 -12.85
CA PRO A 467 -31.74 4.36 -13.15
C PRO A 467 -30.41 4.92 -13.69
N LEU A 468 -29.28 4.53 -13.12
CA LEU A 468 -27.96 4.97 -13.57
C LEU A 468 -27.63 4.43 -14.96
N LEU A 469 -27.85 3.13 -15.20
CA LEU A 469 -27.65 2.53 -16.52
C LEU A 469 -28.44 3.28 -17.60
N MET A 470 -29.69 3.64 -17.31
CA MET A 470 -30.54 4.42 -18.22
C MET A 470 -30.01 5.85 -18.43
N ALA A 471 -29.62 6.53 -17.35
CA ALA A 471 -29.22 7.93 -17.40
C ALA A 471 -27.90 8.18 -18.13
N VAL A 472 -27.01 7.17 -18.18
CA VAL A 472 -25.73 7.32 -18.88
C VAL A 472 -25.80 6.97 -20.37
N LEU A 473 -26.85 6.31 -20.87
CA LEU A 473 -26.95 5.92 -22.29
C LEU A 473 -26.78 7.11 -23.27
N PRO A 474 -27.33 8.31 -23.03
CA PRO A 474 -27.07 9.49 -23.88
C PRO A 474 -25.61 9.97 -23.87
N GLY A 475 -24.76 9.37 -23.03
CA GLY A 475 -23.32 9.55 -23.03
C GLY A 475 -22.60 8.80 -24.15
N ILE A 476 -23.25 7.83 -24.80
CA ILE A 476 -22.78 7.21 -26.05
C ILE A 476 -23.05 8.20 -27.18
N ASP A 477 -22.06 9.04 -27.46
CA ASP A 477 -22.12 10.14 -28.41
C ASP A 477 -21.00 9.99 -29.46
N SER A 478 -21.38 9.86 -30.73
CA SER A 478 -20.44 9.72 -31.84
C SER A 478 -19.51 10.94 -32.01
N ASN A 479 -19.88 12.09 -31.44
CA ASN A 479 -19.12 13.33 -31.54
C ASN A 479 -18.18 13.57 -30.34
N ASP A 480 -18.42 12.90 -29.21
CA ASP A 480 -17.60 13.04 -28.00
C ASP A 480 -17.01 11.68 -27.59
N PHE A 481 -15.79 11.44 -28.07
CA PHE A 481 -15.03 10.23 -27.76
C PHE A 481 -14.82 10.05 -26.24
N LYS A 482 -14.56 11.13 -25.49
CA LYS A 482 -14.27 11.03 -24.05
C LYS A 482 -15.53 10.64 -23.29
N LYS A 483 -16.65 11.28 -23.60
CA LYS A 483 -17.96 10.96 -23.00
C LYS A 483 -18.37 9.52 -23.29
N THR A 484 -18.19 9.08 -24.53
CA THR A 484 -18.48 7.70 -24.94
C THR A 484 -17.58 6.69 -24.22
N ALA A 485 -16.28 6.94 -24.14
CA ALA A 485 -15.33 6.05 -23.47
C ALA A 485 -15.66 5.85 -21.98
N VAL A 486 -15.91 6.94 -21.26
CA VAL A 486 -16.28 6.89 -19.83
C VAL A 486 -17.63 6.21 -19.62
N THR A 487 -18.59 6.44 -20.52
CA THR A 487 -19.89 5.75 -20.49
C THR A 487 -19.73 4.24 -20.65
N PHE A 488 -18.94 3.78 -21.61
CA PHE A 488 -18.65 2.35 -21.77
C PHE A 488 -17.91 1.75 -20.57
N GLN A 489 -16.96 2.49 -19.97
CA GLN A 489 -16.28 2.05 -18.75
C GLN A 489 -17.28 1.82 -17.61
N PHE A 490 -18.20 2.75 -17.38
CA PHE A 490 -19.25 2.62 -16.37
C PHE A 490 -20.18 1.43 -16.65
N LEU A 491 -20.69 1.32 -17.89
CA LEU A 491 -21.56 0.22 -18.28
C LEU A 491 -20.87 -1.13 -18.05
N ASN A 492 -19.62 -1.28 -18.49
CA ASN A 492 -18.84 -2.49 -18.27
C ASN A 492 -18.66 -2.80 -16.78
N ALA A 493 -18.32 -1.80 -15.96
CA ALA A 493 -18.11 -1.99 -14.52
C ALA A 493 -19.36 -2.51 -13.80
N ILE A 494 -20.55 -2.00 -14.15
CA ILE A 494 -21.82 -2.45 -13.56
C ILE A 494 -22.26 -3.80 -14.12
N LEU A 495 -22.21 -4.00 -15.45
CA LEU A 495 -22.69 -5.21 -16.10
C LEU A 495 -21.86 -6.45 -15.75
N MET A 496 -20.57 -6.28 -15.43
CA MET A 496 -19.73 -7.38 -14.92
C MET A 496 -20.09 -7.82 -13.50
N LEU A 497 -20.84 -7.00 -12.74
CA LEU A 497 -21.22 -7.26 -11.35
C LEU A 497 -22.70 -7.65 -11.20
N VAL A 498 -23.51 -7.43 -12.22
CA VAL A 498 -24.97 -7.66 -12.20
C VAL A 498 -25.34 -8.75 -13.20
N THR A 499 -26.14 -9.72 -12.76
CA THR A 499 -26.71 -10.73 -13.66
C THR A 499 -27.95 -10.15 -14.36
N CYS A 500 -27.84 -9.85 -15.65
CA CYS A 500 -28.93 -9.29 -16.46
C CYS A 500 -29.94 -10.36 -16.88
N VAL A 501 -30.84 -10.73 -15.96
CA VAL A 501 -31.95 -11.67 -16.20
C VAL A 501 -33.26 -11.03 -15.75
N ASP A 502 -34.32 -11.22 -16.52
CA ASP A 502 -35.65 -10.78 -16.08
C ASP A 502 -36.19 -11.71 -14.98
N CYS A 503 -36.24 -11.17 -13.78
CA CYS A 503 -36.74 -11.81 -12.57
C CYS A 503 -38.01 -11.13 -12.05
N SER A 504 -38.72 -10.34 -12.86
CA SER A 504 -39.88 -9.55 -12.44
C SER A 504 -41.05 -10.40 -11.93
N SER A 505 -41.20 -11.62 -12.48
CA SER A 505 -42.20 -12.60 -12.04
C SER A 505 -41.96 -13.14 -10.62
N ALA A 506 -40.74 -13.03 -10.08
CA ALA A 506 -40.38 -13.56 -8.76
C ALA A 506 -41.14 -12.87 -7.61
N ILE A 507 -41.63 -11.64 -7.82
CA ILE A 507 -42.41 -10.89 -6.82
C ILE A 507 -43.72 -11.61 -6.48
N HIS A 508 -44.30 -12.33 -7.45
CA HIS A 508 -45.55 -13.05 -7.27
C HIS A 508 -45.35 -14.44 -6.64
N THR A 509 -44.13 -14.98 -6.67
CA THR A 509 -43.83 -16.34 -6.22
C THR A 509 -43.07 -16.40 -4.89
N ARG A 510 -42.37 -15.32 -4.52
CA ARG A 510 -41.53 -15.26 -3.31
C ARG A 510 -42.08 -14.28 -2.27
N ASN A 511 -42.25 -14.78 -1.04
CA ASN A 511 -42.73 -13.99 0.10
C ASN A 511 -41.61 -13.49 1.03
N ASP A 512 -40.37 -13.92 0.80
CA ASP A 512 -39.19 -13.63 1.61
C ASP A 512 -38.40 -12.39 1.15
N LEU A 513 -38.94 -11.63 0.20
CA LEU A 513 -38.29 -10.46 -0.40
C LEU A 513 -38.51 -9.20 0.44
N THR A 514 -37.42 -8.47 0.68
CA THR A 514 -37.47 -7.10 1.22
C THR A 514 -38.09 -6.12 0.23
N GLU A 515 -38.57 -4.96 0.68
CA GLU A 515 -39.16 -3.94 -0.20
C GLU A 515 -38.16 -3.45 -1.27
N VAL A 516 -36.89 -3.28 -0.88
CA VAL A 516 -35.81 -2.90 -1.79
C VAL A 516 -35.62 -3.94 -2.90
N GLN A 517 -35.62 -5.22 -2.55
CA GLN A 517 -35.51 -6.32 -3.52
C GLN A 517 -36.74 -6.37 -4.44
N LYS A 518 -37.95 -6.16 -3.92
CA LYS A 518 -39.16 -6.09 -4.75
C LYS A 518 -39.08 -4.96 -5.76
N SER A 519 -38.66 -3.77 -5.34
CA SER A 519 -38.48 -2.61 -6.22
C SER A 519 -37.45 -2.88 -7.34
N PHE A 520 -36.32 -3.48 -6.99
CA PHE A 520 -35.29 -3.84 -7.95
C PHE A 520 -35.78 -4.90 -8.96
N LEU A 521 -36.36 -6.00 -8.46
CA LEU A 521 -36.89 -7.09 -9.29
C LEU A 521 -38.02 -6.62 -10.20
N PHE A 522 -38.88 -5.71 -9.74
CA PHE A 522 -39.98 -5.20 -10.55
C PHE A 522 -39.46 -4.52 -11.83
N ASN A 523 -38.31 -3.85 -11.71
CA ASN A 523 -37.69 -3.15 -12.82
C ASN A 523 -36.74 -4.03 -13.65
N SER A 524 -36.52 -5.32 -13.31
CA SER A 524 -35.58 -6.17 -14.02
C SER A 524 -35.97 -6.45 -15.48
N ASN A 525 -37.26 -6.36 -15.81
CA ASN A 525 -37.73 -6.47 -17.19
C ASN A 525 -37.11 -5.41 -18.12
N LYS A 526 -36.71 -4.25 -17.57
CA LYS A 526 -36.04 -3.17 -18.31
C LYS A 526 -34.62 -3.56 -18.74
N PHE A 527 -34.01 -4.60 -18.18
CA PHE A 527 -32.73 -5.11 -18.69
C PHE A 527 -32.85 -5.62 -20.12
N ILE A 528 -33.96 -6.30 -20.46
CA ILE A 528 -34.23 -6.78 -21.82
C ILE A 528 -34.38 -5.60 -22.78
N SER A 529 -35.14 -4.58 -22.37
CA SER A 529 -35.27 -3.34 -23.16
C SER A 529 -33.92 -2.62 -23.33
N ASN A 530 -33.05 -2.63 -22.32
CA ASN A 530 -31.73 -2.02 -22.40
C ASN A 530 -30.78 -2.72 -23.36
N THR A 531 -30.80 -4.05 -23.42
CA THR A 531 -30.01 -4.80 -24.40
C THR A 531 -30.47 -4.52 -25.84
N ILE A 532 -31.70 -4.05 -26.03
CA ILE A 532 -32.24 -3.69 -27.35
C ILE A 532 -31.95 -2.22 -27.70
N ILE A 533 -31.87 -1.33 -26.70
CA ILE A 533 -31.53 0.09 -26.89
C ILE A 533 -30.02 0.28 -27.10
N PHE A 534 -29.20 -0.53 -26.43
CA PHE A 534 -27.77 -0.65 -26.69
C PHE A 534 -27.55 -1.38 -28.02
#